data_AF-A3MXJ4-F1
#
_entry.id   AF-A3MXJ4-F1
#
_cell.length_a   1.000
_cell.length_b   1.000
_cell.length_c   1.000
_cell.angle_alpha   90.00
_cell.angle_beta   90.00
_cell.angle_gamma   90.00
#
_symmetry.space_group_name_H-M   'P 1'
#
loop_
_entity.id
_entity.type
_entity.pdbx_description
1 polymer ?
#
loop_
_entity_poly.entity_id
_entity_poly.type
_entity_poly.pdbx_seq_one_letter_code
_entity_poly.pdbx_strand_id
1 'polypeptide(L)'
;MFSKKDYLLLTAVCTLVLLAWLYVVNFGKPPFEPASYISQVIFDAYTAVVVAAGVVASIFIGAMVYFTVKFRAGDHGEGEGP
;
A
#
# COMPACT_ATOMS: atom_id res chain seq x y z
N MET A 1 20.54 13.16 -0.32
CA MET A 1 19.48 14.17 -0.05
C MET A 1 18.21 13.75 -0.80
N PHE A 2 17.04 13.62 -0.16
CA PHE A 2 15.80 13.21 -0.83
C PHE A 2 15.36 14.27 -1.86
N SER A 3 15.18 13.87 -3.12
CA SER A 3 14.76 14.76 -4.21
C SER A 3 13.23 14.84 -4.33
N LYS A 4 12.70 15.93 -4.88
CA LYS A 4 11.25 16.04 -5.21
C LYS A 4 10.77 14.89 -6.11
N LYS A 5 11.66 14.37 -6.97
CA LYS A 5 11.37 13.21 -7.82
C LYS A 5 11.21 11.92 -7.02
N ASP A 6 11.98 11.76 -5.94
CA ASP A 6 11.90 10.59 -5.05
C ASP A 6 10.56 10.56 -4.30
N TYR A 7 10.10 11.71 -3.81
CA TYR A 7 8.79 11.84 -3.19
C TYR A 7 7.68 11.47 -4.16
N LEU A 8 7.72 12.02 -5.37
CA LEU A 8 6.70 11.73 -6.38
C LEU A 8 6.69 10.25 -6.77
N LEU A 9 7.85 9.63 -6.93
CA LEU A 9 7.96 8.22 -7.26
C LEU A 9 7.47 7.33 -6.12
N LEU A 10 7.88 7.59 -4.88
CA LEU A 10 7.42 6.83 -3.71
C LEU A 10 5.90 6.96 -3.53
N THR A 11 5.36 8.19 -3.56
CA THR A 11 3.92 8.42 -3.43
C THR A 11 3.16 7.74 -4.56
N ALA A 12 3.61 7.85 -5.82
CA ALA A 12 2.96 7.20 -6.95
C ALA A 12 2.92 5.67 -6.80
N VAL A 13 4.03 5.04 -6.40
CA VAL A 13 4.09 3.60 -6.18
C VAL A 13 3.17 3.17 -5.04
N CYS A 14 3.22 3.85 -3.89
CA CYS A 14 2.33 3.55 -2.75
C CYS A 14 0.85 3.68 -3.16
N THR A 15 0.49 4.75 -3.87
CA THR A 15 -0.89 4.95 -4.35
C THR A 15 -1.31 3.86 -5.32
N LEU A 16 -0.46 3.46 -6.28
CA LEU A 16 -0.79 2.38 -7.21
C LEU A 16 -0.97 1.04 -6.50
N VAL A 17 -0.11 0.71 -5.53
CA VAL A 17 -0.25 -0.51 -4.74
C VAL A 17 -1.53 -0.49 -3.91
N LEU A 18 -1.87 0.65 -3.31
CA LEU A 18 -3.12 0.80 -2.56
C LEU A 18 -4.34 0.62 -3.46
N LEU A 19 -4.35 1.24 -4.65
CA LEU A 19 -5.45 1.10 -5.59
C LEU A 19 -5.60 -0.35 -6.07
N ALA A 20 -4.48 -1.02 -6.37
CA ALA A 20 -4.48 -2.44 -6.72
C ALA A 20 -5.02 -3.31 -5.58
N TRP A 21 -4.60 -3.06 -4.34
CA TRP A 21 -5.13 -3.77 -3.16
C TRP A 21 -6.64 -3.59 -3.03
N LEU A 22 -7.11 -2.34 -3.01
CA LEU A 22 -8.53 -2.02 -2.87
C LEU A 22 -9.38 -2.65 -3.98
N TYR A 23 -8.86 -2.68 -5.20
CA TYR A 23 -9.50 -3.38 -6.31
C TYR A 23 -9.58 -4.89 -6.07
N VAL A 24 -8.47 -5.54 -5.69
CA VAL A 24 -8.41 -6.99 -5.45
C VAL A 24 -9.33 -7.41 -4.31
N VAL A 25 -9.39 -6.62 -3.23
CA VAL A 25 -10.26 -6.91 -2.06
C VAL A 25 -11.67 -6.34 -2.22
N ASN A 26 -12.03 -5.83 -3.41
CA ASN A 26 -13.34 -5.23 -3.69
C ASN A 26 -13.76 -4.18 -2.64
N PHE A 27 -12.82 -3.34 -2.22
CA PHE A 27 -12.99 -2.33 -1.17
C PHE A 27 -13.51 -2.89 0.17
N GLY A 28 -13.24 -4.17 0.46
CA GLY A 28 -13.69 -4.86 1.66
C GLY A 28 -15.17 -5.24 1.64
N LYS A 29 -15.86 -5.09 0.50
CA LYS A 29 -17.27 -5.46 0.34
C LYS A 29 -17.49 -6.91 0.78
N PRO A 30 -18.52 -7.19 1.59
CA PRO A 30 -18.78 -8.54 2.06
C PRO A 30 -19.06 -9.50 0.88
N PRO A 31 -18.65 -10.77 1.00
CA PRO A 31 -18.81 -11.77 -0.06
C PRO A 31 -20.27 -12.17 -0.29
N PHE A 32 -21.15 -11.90 0.68
CA PHE A 32 -22.59 -12.17 0.61
C PHE A 32 -23.38 -11.09 1.33
N GLU A 33 -24.68 -11.01 1.04
CA GLU A 33 -25.56 -10.05 1.68
C GLU A 33 -25.68 -10.33 3.19
N PRO A 34 -25.69 -9.28 4.05
CA PRO A 34 -25.85 -9.46 5.48
C PRO A 34 -27.21 -10.11 5.81
N ALA A 35 -27.19 -11.27 6.46
CA ALA A 35 -28.41 -11.98 6.87
C ALA A 35 -29.11 -11.34 8.09
N SER A 36 -28.41 -10.50 8.84
CA SER A 36 -28.90 -9.84 10.04
C SER A 36 -28.17 -8.53 10.30
N TYR A 37 -28.74 -7.67 11.15
CA TYR A 37 -28.09 -6.44 11.61
C TYR A 37 -26.72 -6.70 12.24
N ILE A 38 -26.58 -7.75 13.04
CA ILE A 38 -25.31 -8.12 13.67
C ILE A 38 -24.27 -8.50 12.61
N SER A 39 -24.67 -9.24 11.58
CA SER A 39 -23.79 -9.58 10.46
C SER A 39 -23.30 -8.34 9.72
N GLN A 40 -24.15 -7.33 9.55
CA GLN A 40 -23.76 -6.06 8.93
C GLN A 40 -22.68 -5.34 9.74
N VAL A 41 -22.85 -5.22 11.06
CA VAL A 41 -21.86 -4.58 11.94
C VAL A 41 -20.50 -5.29 11.87
N ILE A 42 -20.49 -6.63 11.83
CA ILE A 42 -19.26 -7.42 11.70
C ILE A 42 -18.60 -7.16 10.34
N PHE A 43 -19.37 -7.12 9.26
CA PHE A 43 -18.83 -6.85 7.92
C PHE A 43 -18.31 -5.43 7.75
N ASP A 44 -18.94 -4.43 8.36
CA ASP A 44 -18.44 -3.06 8.35
C ASP A 44 -17.11 -2.96 9.09
N ALA A 45 -16.98 -3.61 10.25
CA ALA A 45 -15.73 -3.69 10.99
C ALA A 45 -14.63 -4.42 10.19
N TYR A 46 -14.96 -5.54 9.55
CA TYR A 46 -14.04 -6.27 8.67
C TYR A 46 -13.58 -5.41 7.49
N THR A 47 -14.51 -4.70 6.84
CA THR A 47 -14.24 -3.78 5.73
C THR A 47 -13.22 -2.73 6.14
N ALA A 48 -13.43 -2.09 7.30
CA ALA A 48 -12.51 -1.09 7.83
C ALA A 48 -11.10 -1.66 8.07
N VAL A 49 -11.01 -2.88 8.64
CA VAL A 49 -9.72 -3.55 8.88
C VAL A 49 -9.00 -3.87 7.56
N VAL A 50 -9.71 -4.40 6.56
CA VAL A 50 -9.12 -4.74 5.24
C VAL A 50 -8.61 -3.51 4.52
N VAL A 51 -9.35 -2.40 4.58
CA VAL A 51 -8.91 -1.11 3.99
C VAL A 51 -7.70 -0.56 4.73
N ALA A 52 -7.70 -0.56 6.06
CA ALA A 52 -6.58 -0.10 6.87
C ALA A 52 -5.31 -0.94 6.65
N ALA A 53 -5.46 -2.27 6.57
CA ALA A 53 -4.38 -3.19 6.22
C ALA A 53 -3.80 -2.88 4.84
N GLY A 54 -4.65 -2.55 3.86
CA GLY A 54 -4.23 -2.11 2.53
C GLY A 54 -3.38 -0.85 2.55
N VAL A 55 -3.76 0.14 3.36
CA VAL A 55 -2.96 1.37 3.53
C VAL A 55 -1.58 1.03 4.08
N VAL A 56 -1.49 0.26 5.16
CA VAL A 56 -0.20 -0.14 5.76
C VAL A 56 0.64 -0.95 4.78
N ALA A 57 0.06 -1.97 4.14
CA ALA A 57 0.73 -2.83 3.18
C ALA A 57 1.26 -2.01 1.98
N SER A 58 0.49 -1.04 1.49
CA SER A 58 0.89 -0.18 0.37
C SER A 58 2.11 0.68 0.69
N ILE A 59 2.23 1.18 1.92
CA ILE A 59 3.39 1.94 2.37
C ILE A 59 4.63 1.03 2.42
N PHE A 60 4.50 -0.16 3.01
CA PHE A 60 5.60 -1.11 3.12
C PHE A 60 6.08 -1.60 1.75
N ILE A 61 5.17 -2.12 0.92
CA ILE A 61 5.49 -2.63 -0.42
C ILE A 61 6.00 -1.48 -1.30
N GLY A 62 5.36 -0.31 -1.24
CA GLY A 62 5.79 0.85 -2.00
C GLY A 62 7.19 1.32 -1.65
N ALA A 63 7.55 1.33 -0.36
CA ALA A 63 8.91 1.60 0.08
C ALA A 63 9.91 0.54 -0.42
N MET A 64 9.57 -0.75 -0.34
CA MET A 64 10.42 -1.84 -0.85
C MET A 64 10.67 -1.71 -2.36
N VAL A 65 9.62 -1.40 -3.14
CA VAL A 65 9.72 -1.20 -4.59
C VAL A 65 10.55 0.04 -4.90
N TYR A 66 10.30 1.16 -4.21
CA TYR A 66 11.09 2.38 -4.35
C TYR A 66 12.57 2.12 -4.09
N PHE A 67 12.92 1.48 -2.97
CA PHE A 67 14.32 1.15 -2.65
C PHE A 67 14.92 0.21 -3.68
N THR A 68 14.18 -0.81 -4.11
CA THR A 68 14.64 -1.73 -5.16
C THR A 68 14.94 -0.97 -6.45
N VAL A 69 14.05 -0.10 -6.92
CA VAL A 69 14.24 0.67 -8.16
C VAL A 69 15.40 1.67 -8.00
N LYS A 70 15.44 2.41 -6.90
CA LYS A 70 16.45 3.43 -6.63
C LYS A 70 17.86 2.85 -6.53
N PHE A 71 18.02 1.70 -5.88
CA PHE A 71 19.33 1.08 -5.68
C PHE A 71 19.73 0.09 -6.78
N ARG A 72 18.79 -0.40 -7.59
CA ARG A 72 19.07 -1.32 -8.71
C ARG A 72 19.88 -0.68 -9.84
N ALA A 73 19.82 0.64 -10.03
CA ALA A 73 20.56 1.32 -11.08
C ALA A 73 22.06 1.50 -10.80
N GLY A 74 22.56 1.09 -9.62
CA GLY A 74 24.00 1.22 -9.28
C GLY A 74 24.49 2.64 -8.99
N ASP A 75 23.67 3.67 -9.22
CA ASP A 75 24.04 5.09 -9.02
C ASP A 75 24.21 5.52 -7.55
N HIS A 76 23.93 4.65 -6.57
CA HIS A 76 24.10 4.97 -5.15
C HIS A 76 24.81 3.84 -4.38
N GLY A 77 25.94 3.41 -4.92
CA GLY A 77 27.04 2.83 -4.14
C GLY A 77 27.85 3.87 -3.36
N GLU A 78 27.32 5.07 -3.09
CA GLU A 78 27.93 6.01 -2.14
C GLU A 78 27.53 5.61 -0.73
N GLY A 79 28.26 4.61 -0.22
CA GLY A 79 28.52 4.49 1.20
C GLY A 79 29.12 5.80 1.73
N GLU A 80 28.93 6.06 3.00
CA GLU A 80 30.07 6.05 3.91
C GLU A 80 31.29 5.31 3.32
N GLY A 81 32.25 6.10 2.82
CA GLY A 81 33.69 5.80 2.76
C GLY A 81 34.37 6.10 1.42
N PRO A 82 35.51 6.83 1.38
CA PRO A 82 36.20 7.59 2.44
C PRO A 82 35.64 9.00 2.70
#